data_AF-L2GYR0-F1
#
_entry.id   AF-L2GYR0-F1
#
_cell.length_a   1.000
_cell.length_b   1.000
_cell.length_c   1.000
_cell.angle_alpha   90.00
_cell.angle_beta   90.00
_cell.angle_gamma   90.00
#
_symmetry.space_group_name_H-M   'P 1'
#
loop_
_entity.id
_entity.type
_entity.pdbx_description
1 polymer ?
#
loop_
_entity_poly.entity_id
_entity_poly.type
_entity_poly.pdbx_seq_one_letter_code
_entity_poly.pdbx_strand_id
1 'polypeptide(L)'
;MERELILKYNMKLNGESPLKPRELSCRRINNSFLFTLDDGSAFFISLGMKTDLRNTTKDRIMVRPRNMVINKLLSLIDQESMQYQLIISASPGVPVMHLINAIFMVLRELKVELFCSFQGFMFNVIEDEKESRIAMDCDAVSDKEMLVVKSGEEEIFLLESKGEIKIADFLDIIKKV
;
A
#
# COMPACT_ATOMS: atom_id res chain seq x y z
N MET A 1 2.80 -16.80 16.71
CA MET A 1 3.67 -17.80 16.06
C MET A 1 4.62 -17.15 15.06
N GLU A 2 4.15 -16.40 14.05
CA GLU A 2 5.04 -15.75 13.07
C GLU A 2 6.07 -14.79 13.71
N ARG A 3 5.67 -14.04 14.75
CA ARG A 3 6.57 -13.19 15.53
C ARG A 3 7.86 -13.93 15.98
N GLU A 4 7.72 -15.14 16.51
CA GLU A 4 8.88 -15.92 16.97
C GLU A 4 9.75 -16.41 15.82
N LEU A 5 9.13 -16.75 14.68
CA LEU A 5 9.87 -17.17 13.48
C LEU A 5 10.72 -16.02 12.92
N ILE A 6 10.16 -14.82 12.87
CA ILE A 6 10.88 -13.63 12.42
C ILE A 6 12.05 -13.33 13.35
N LEU A 7 11.82 -13.31 14.67
CA LEU A 7 12.86 -12.99 15.65
C LEU A 7 14.01 -14.02 15.62
N LYS A 8 13.70 -15.31 15.73
CA LYS A 8 14.70 -16.37 15.93
C LYS A 8 15.33 -16.88 14.63
N TYR A 9 14.55 -16.90 13.54
CA TYR A 9 14.95 -17.54 12.29
C TYR A 9 14.95 -16.59 11.10
N ASN A 10 14.59 -15.32 11.30
CA ASN A 10 14.53 -14.31 10.25
C ASN A 10 13.72 -14.79 9.03
N MET A 11 12.53 -15.33 9.29
CA MET A 11 11.68 -15.96 8.29
C MET A 11 10.20 -15.78 8.65
N LYS A 12 9.35 -15.60 7.64
CA LYS A 12 7.89 -15.54 7.78
C LYS A 12 7.26 -16.92 7.96
N LEU A 13 5.96 -16.95 8.25
CA LEU A 13 5.21 -18.20 8.39
C LEU A 13 5.18 -19.02 7.09
N ASN A 14 5.15 -18.36 5.94
CA ASN A 14 5.17 -18.99 4.61
C ASN A 14 6.56 -19.46 4.17
N GLY A 15 7.59 -19.32 5.02
CA GLY A 15 8.98 -19.70 4.71
C GLY A 15 9.77 -18.65 3.94
N GLU A 16 9.18 -17.51 3.61
CA GLU A 16 9.85 -16.45 2.86
C GLU A 16 10.62 -15.47 3.75
N SER A 17 11.42 -14.63 3.10
CA SER A 17 12.12 -13.53 3.76
C SER A 17 11.13 -12.58 4.45
N PRO A 18 11.44 -12.09 5.67
CA PRO A 18 10.66 -11.05 6.34
C PRO A 18 10.50 -9.79 5.49
N LEU A 19 11.45 -9.50 4.60
CA LEU A 19 11.42 -8.32 3.72
C LEU A 19 10.69 -8.56 2.39
N LYS A 20 10.22 -9.78 2.11
CA LYS A 20 9.45 -10.05 0.88
C LYS A 20 7.97 -9.78 1.16
N PRO A 21 7.32 -8.77 0.55
CA PRO A 21 5.89 -8.54 0.72
C PRO A 21 5.07 -9.68 0.10
N ARG A 22 3.81 -9.83 0.50
CA ARG A 22 2.89 -10.78 -0.14
C ARG A 22 2.74 -10.48 -1.62
N GLU A 23 2.56 -11.53 -2.40
CA GLU A 23 2.39 -11.38 -3.84
C GLU A 23 1.02 -10.75 -4.15
N LEU A 24 1.03 -9.65 -4.90
CA LEU A 24 -0.16 -8.95 -5.35
C LEU A 24 -0.44 -9.33 -6.81
N SER A 25 -1.55 -10.04 -7.04
CA SER A 25 -2.04 -10.35 -8.37
C SER A 25 -3.18 -9.39 -8.77
N CYS A 26 -3.28 -9.07 -10.06
CA CYS A 26 -4.33 -8.21 -10.61
C CYS A 26 -5.04 -8.89 -11.77
N ARG A 27 -6.37 -8.84 -11.77
CA ARG A 27 -7.21 -9.28 -12.88
C ARG A 27 -8.25 -8.23 -13.22
N ARG A 28 -8.32 -7.85 -14.49
CA ARG A 28 -9.40 -6.99 -15.00
C ARG A 28 -10.67 -7.81 -15.24
N ILE A 29 -11.80 -7.32 -14.74
CA ILE A 29 -13.13 -7.93 -14.87
C ILE A 29 -14.11 -6.82 -15.26
N ASN A 30 -14.52 -6.79 -16.53
CA ASN A 30 -15.39 -5.75 -17.08
C ASN A 30 -14.86 -4.33 -16.76
N ASN A 31 -15.62 -3.57 -15.97
CA ASN A 31 -15.30 -2.21 -15.52
C ASN A 31 -14.61 -2.19 -14.15
N SER A 32 -13.96 -3.27 -13.72
CA SER A 32 -13.29 -3.33 -12.42
C SER A 32 -11.95 -4.07 -12.51
N PHE A 33 -11.10 -3.79 -11.53
CA PHE A 33 -9.86 -4.50 -11.26
C PHE A 33 -10.00 -5.22 -9.93
N LEU A 34 -9.83 -6.54 -9.96
CA LEU A 34 -9.74 -7.39 -8.78
C LEU A 34 -8.27 -7.59 -8.44
N PHE A 35 -7.90 -7.21 -7.22
CA PHE A 35 -6.59 -7.46 -6.65
C PHE A 35 -6.69 -8.55 -5.60
N THR A 36 -5.80 -9.53 -5.65
CA THR A 36 -5.76 -10.67 -4.71
C THR A 36 -4.34 -10.86 -4.19
N LEU A 37 -4.22 -10.99 -2.87
CA LEU A 37 -3.00 -11.35 -2.16
C LEU A 37 -2.91 -12.88 -2.00
N ASP A 38 -1.70 -13.40 -1.83
CA ASP A 38 -1.43 -14.83 -1.64
C ASP A 38 -2.09 -15.45 -0.40
N ASP A 39 -2.39 -14.65 0.62
CA ASP A 39 -3.15 -15.01 1.83
C ASP A 39 -4.68 -15.13 1.59
N GLY A 40 -5.14 -14.86 0.37
CA GLY A 40 -6.55 -14.88 -0.03
C GLY A 40 -7.30 -13.57 0.21
N SER A 41 -6.67 -12.55 0.78
CA SER A 41 -7.24 -11.21 0.91
C SER A 41 -7.45 -10.59 -0.47
N ALA A 42 -8.58 -9.89 -0.65
CA ALA A 42 -8.92 -9.27 -1.93
C ALA A 42 -9.57 -7.89 -1.78
N PHE A 43 -9.38 -7.07 -2.80
CA PHE A 43 -10.01 -5.75 -2.93
C PHE A 43 -10.26 -5.37 -4.40
N PHE A 44 -11.13 -4.39 -4.61
CA PHE A 44 -11.55 -3.97 -5.94
C PHE A 44 -11.28 -2.49 -6.20
N ILE A 45 -10.92 -2.17 -7.44
CA ILE A 45 -10.96 -0.81 -7.99
C ILE A 45 -11.97 -0.82 -9.13
N SER A 46 -13.09 -0.13 -8.97
CA SER A 46 -14.18 -0.07 -9.97
C SER A 46 -14.16 1.23 -10.76
N LEU A 47 -14.45 1.15 -12.05
CA LEU A 47 -14.57 2.24 -13.02
C LEU A 47 -16.04 2.65 -13.14
N GLY A 48 -16.37 3.87 -12.73
CA GLY A 48 -17.65 4.54 -13.01
C GLY A 48 -17.53 5.47 -14.21
N MET A 49 -18.56 5.53 -15.07
CA MET A 49 -18.58 6.48 -16.19
C MET A 49 -18.95 7.91 -15.74
N LYS A 50 -18.38 8.91 -16.43
CA LYS A 50 -18.55 10.35 -16.17
C LYS A 50 -20.01 10.83 -16.17
N THR A 51 -20.91 10.14 -16.88
CA THR A 51 -22.31 10.55 -17.10
C THR A 51 -23.22 10.40 -15.89
N ASP A 52 -22.87 9.55 -14.91
CA ASP A 52 -23.71 9.27 -13.74
C ASP A 52 -23.65 10.35 -12.65
N LEU A 53 -22.83 11.40 -12.83
CA LEU A 53 -22.54 12.37 -11.77
C LEU A 53 -22.73 13.80 -12.27
N ARG A 54 -23.97 14.16 -12.60
CA ARG A 54 -24.32 15.58 -12.80
C ARG A 54 -24.29 16.39 -11.49
N ASN A 55 -24.04 15.81 -10.32
CA ASN A 55 -24.14 16.55 -9.05
C ASN A 55 -23.31 16.05 -7.85
N THR A 56 -22.37 15.11 -7.97
CA THR A 56 -21.80 14.49 -6.76
C THR A 56 -20.29 14.27 -6.85
N THR A 57 -19.57 15.00 -5.99
CA THR A 57 -18.13 14.98 -5.64
C THR A 57 -17.13 15.49 -6.69
N LYS A 58 -16.29 16.46 -6.29
CA LYS A 58 -15.11 16.92 -7.05
C LYS A 58 -14.10 15.78 -7.28
N ASP A 59 -14.07 14.81 -6.38
CA ASP A 59 -13.06 13.74 -6.39
C ASP A 59 -13.44 12.65 -7.41
N ARG A 60 -12.60 12.50 -8.45
CA ARG A 60 -12.71 11.38 -9.41
C ARG A 60 -12.19 10.07 -8.83
N ILE A 61 -11.39 10.12 -7.78
CA ILE A 61 -10.86 8.93 -7.13
C ILE A 61 -11.37 8.90 -5.69
N MET A 62 -12.15 7.87 -5.36
CA MET A 62 -12.75 7.70 -4.04
C MET A 62 -12.21 6.43 -3.38
N VAL A 63 -11.69 6.56 -2.16
CA VAL A 63 -11.20 5.44 -1.34
C VAL A 63 -12.21 5.11 -0.24
N ARG A 64 -12.66 3.86 -0.16
CA ARG A 64 -13.62 3.38 0.85
C ARG A 64 -13.05 2.11 1.55
N PRO A 65 -12.80 2.16 2.88
CA PRO A 65 -12.92 3.31 3.78
C PRO A 65 -11.90 4.42 3.47
N ARG A 66 -12.22 5.65 3.90
CA ARG A 66 -11.36 6.83 3.65
C ARG A 66 -10.00 6.64 4.32
N ASN A 67 -8.91 6.74 3.56
CA ASN A 67 -7.54 6.70 4.07
C ASN A 67 -6.83 8.05 3.80
N MET A 68 -6.31 8.71 4.85
CA MET A 68 -5.71 10.05 4.72
C MET A 68 -4.45 10.06 3.87
N VAL A 69 -3.61 9.02 3.98
CA VAL A 69 -2.36 8.91 3.22
C VAL A 69 -2.66 8.79 1.73
N ILE A 70 -3.57 7.88 1.37
CA ILE A 70 -3.96 7.69 -0.02
C ILE A 70 -4.57 8.97 -0.56
N ASN A 71 -5.48 9.63 0.17
CA ASN A 71 -6.06 10.90 -0.30
C ASN A 71 -5.00 12.00 -0.51
N LYS A 72 -3.96 12.06 0.33
CA LYS A 72 -2.84 12.99 0.15
C LYS A 72 -2.10 12.70 -1.16
N LEU A 73 -1.79 11.44 -1.45
CA LEU A 73 -1.17 11.03 -2.72
C LEU A 73 -2.07 11.35 -3.92
N LEU A 74 -3.37 11.08 -3.82
CA LEU A 74 -4.35 11.34 -4.88
C LEU A 74 -4.56 12.83 -5.19
N SER A 75 -4.22 13.71 -4.24
CA SER A 75 -4.30 15.17 -4.46
C SER A 75 -3.25 15.70 -5.44
N LEU A 76 -2.22 14.91 -5.75
CA LEU A 76 -1.14 15.24 -6.68
C LEU A 76 -1.48 14.85 -8.13
N ILE A 77 -2.57 14.12 -8.32
CA ILE A 77 -3.00 13.63 -9.63
C ILE A 77 -3.96 14.65 -10.22
N ASP A 78 -3.80 14.98 -11.50
CA ASP A 78 -4.80 15.74 -12.24
C ASP A 78 -6.05 14.87 -12.44
N GLN A 79 -7.00 15.02 -11.52
CA GLN A 79 -8.27 14.32 -11.58
C GLN A 79 -9.25 14.96 -12.58
N GLU A 80 -9.03 16.19 -13.05
CA GLU A 80 -9.98 16.86 -13.96
C GLU A 80 -9.92 16.27 -15.37
N SER A 81 -8.74 15.84 -15.82
CA SER A 81 -8.53 15.17 -17.10
C SER A 81 -9.02 13.71 -17.12
N MET A 82 -9.35 13.12 -15.97
CA MET A 82 -9.81 11.74 -15.91
C MET A 82 -11.18 11.54 -16.56
N GLN A 83 -11.26 10.55 -17.45
CA GLN A 83 -12.51 10.14 -18.11
C GLN A 83 -13.41 9.28 -17.23
N TYR A 84 -12.82 8.60 -16.25
CA TYR A 84 -13.49 7.64 -15.37
C TYR A 84 -13.45 8.12 -13.92
N GLN A 85 -14.46 7.75 -13.14
CA GLN A 85 -14.38 7.77 -11.69
C GLN A 85 -13.80 6.42 -11.22
N LEU A 86 -12.87 6.45 -10.27
CA LEU A 86 -12.34 5.28 -9.59
C LEU A 86 -12.94 5.17 -8.21
N ILE A 87 -13.51 4.01 -7.89
CA ILE A 87 -14.00 3.67 -6.55
C ILE A 87 -13.18 2.48 -6.05
N ILE A 88 -12.32 2.74 -5.07
CA ILE A 88 -11.49 1.73 -4.41
C ILE A 88 -12.27 1.22 -3.20
N SER A 89 -12.61 -0.07 -3.22
CA SER A 89 -13.30 -0.76 -2.14
C SER A 89 -12.40 -1.85 -1.58
N ALA A 90 -11.84 -1.61 -0.40
CA ALA A 90 -10.91 -2.51 0.25
C ALA A 90 -11.54 -3.20 1.45
N SER A 91 -11.32 -4.50 1.57
CA SER A 91 -11.67 -5.27 2.76
C SER A 91 -10.82 -4.80 3.95
N PRO A 92 -11.35 -4.85 5.19
CA PRO A 92 -10.53 -4.64 6.38
C PRO A 92 -9.32 -5.58 6.38
N GLY A 93 -8.16 -5.09 6.78
CA GLY A 93 -6.93 -5.88 6.85
C GLY A 93 -6.03 -5.80 5.63
N VAL A 94 -6.48 -5.23 4.50
CA VAL A 94 -5.57 -5.00 3.35
C VAL A 94 -4.55 -3.90 3.72
N PRO A 95 -3.24 -4.19 3.69
CA PRO A 95 -2.22 -3.19 3.96
C PRO A 95 -2.30 -2.00 3.01
N VAL A 96 -2.18 -0.79 3.56
CA VAL A 96 -2.25 0.45 2.76
C VAL A 96 -1.21 0.51 1.64
N MET A 97 -0.05 -0.14 1.79
CA MET A 97 0.97 -0.21 0.73
C MET A 97 0.43 -0.89 -0.55
N HIS A 98 -0.38 -1.95 -0.40
CA HIS A 98 -0.96 -2.67 -1.54
C HIS A 98 -2.04 -1.84 -2.22
N LEU A 99 -2.81 -1.07 -1.45
CA LEU A 99 -3.78 -0.12 -2.01
C LEU A 99 -3.07 0.97 -2.81
N ILE A 100 -2.00 1.56 -2.27
CA ILE A 100 -1.19 2.56 -2.98
C ILE A 100 -0.68 1.97 -4.30
N ASN A 101 0.00 0.82 -4.24
CA ASN A 101 0.58 0.18 -5.42
C ASN A 101 -0.48 -0.15 -6.47
N ALA A 102 -1.62 -0.73 -6.07
CA ALA A 102 -2.71 -1.06 -6.96
C ALA A 102 -3.36 0.17 -7.62
N ILE A 103 -3.54 1.26 -6.89
CA ILE A 103 -4.10 2.51 -7.43
C ILE A 103 -3.20 3.04 -8.56
N PHE A 104 -1.89 3.12 -8.33
CA PHE A 104 -0.96 3.63 -9.34
C PHE A 104 -0.79 2.67 -10.52
N MET A 105 -0.91 1.36 -10.30
CA MET A 105 -1.01 0.38 -11.39
C MET A 105 -2.23 0.66 -12.28
N VAL A 106 -3.41 0.85 -11.69
CA VAL A 106 -4.64 1.13 -12.45
C VAL A 106 -4.56 2.46 -13.19
N LEU A 107 -4.07 3.52 -12.53
CA LEU A 107 -3.91 4.83 -13.18
C LEU A 107 -2.99 4.76 -14.39
N ARG A 108 -1.90 4.00 -14.29
CA ARG A 108 -0.99 3.73 -15.41
C ARG A 108 -1.67 2.96 -16.54
N GLU A 109 -2.45 1.93 -16.22
CA GLU A 109 -3.21 1.17 -17.23
C GLU A 109 -4.24 2.05 -17.95
N LEU A 110 -4.88 2.96 -17.23
CA LEU A 110 -5.83 3.94 -17.78
C LEU A 110 -5.17 5.11 -18.50
N LYS A 111 -3.83 5.14 -18.57
CA LYS A 111 -3.04 6.20 -19.19
C LYS A 111 -3.37 7.59 -18.59
N VAL A 112 -3.67 7.63 -17.29
CA VAL A 112 -3.74 8.90 -16.56
C VAL A 112 -2.33 9.44 -16.43
N GLU A 113 -2.14 10.70 -16.78
CA GLU A 113 -0.84 11.35 -16.66
C GLU A 113 -0.49 11.52 -15.17
N LEU A 114 0.65 10.95 -14.78
CA LEU A 114 1.17 11.04 -13.42
C LEU A 114 2.43 11.90 -13.47
N PHE A 115 2.55 12.84 -12.54
CA PHE A 115 3.76 13.65 -12.39
C PHE A 115 5.00 12.77 -12.15
N CYS A 116 4.84 11.69 -11.40
CA CYS A 116 5.86 10.68 -11.14
C CYS A 116 5.21 9.32 -10.84
N SER A 117 6.02 8.25 -10.83
CA SER A 117 5.58 6.95 -10.35
C SER A 117 5.64 6.91 -8.83
N PHE A 118 4.72 6.20 -8.18
CA PHE A 118 4.73 6.03 -6.74
C PHE A 118 4.75 4.55 -6.37
N GLN A 119 5.46 4.23 -5.29
CA GLN A 119 5.51 2.89 -4.73
C GLN A 119 5.49 2.97 -3.20
N GLY A 120 4.55 2.25 -2.58
CA GLY A 120 4.42 2.14 -1.14
C GLY A 120 5.09 0.89 -0.58
N PHE A 121 5.70 1.02 0.60
CA PHE A 121 6.33 -0.02 1.39
C PHE A 121 5.84 0.12 2.83
N MET A 122 5.33 -0.97 3.43
CA MET A 122 4.97 -1.00 4.85
C MET A 122 5.91 -1.93 5.58
N PHE A 123 6.54 -1.43 6.64
CA PHE A 123 7.42 -2.18 7.52
C PHE A 123 6.82 -2.26 8.92
N ASN A 124 6.93 -3.42 9.54
CA ASN A 124 6.62 -3.71 10.92
C ASN A 124 7.94 -3.96 11.66
N VAL A 125 8.13 -3.32 12.81
CA VAL A 125 9.27 -3.60 13.69
C VAL A 125 8.85 -4.69 14.67
N ILE A 126 9.46 -5.86 14.56
CA ILE A 126 9.21 -7.02 15.40
C ILE A 126 10.35 -7.10 16.42
N GLU A 127 10.07 -6.87 17.69
CA GLU A 127 11.09 -6.87 18.74
C GLU A 127 10.69 -7.69 19.98
N ASP A 128 11.66 -8.14 20.75
CA ASP A 128 11.50 -8.60 22.12
C ASP A 128 12.52 -7.92 23.04
N GLU A 129 12.74 -8.44 24.25
CA GLU A 129 13.72 -7.87 25.18
C GLU A 129 15.18 -7.96 24.68
N LYS A 130 15.46 -8.81 23.69
CA LYS A 130 16.82 -9.15 23.23
C LYS A 130 17.10 -8.73 21.80
N GLU A 131 16.12 -8.84 20.91
CA GLU A 131 16.29 -8.66 19.47
C GLU A 131 15.23 -7.74 18.86
N SER A 132 15.60 -7.11 17.73
CA SER A 132 14.71 -6.32 16.88
C SER A 132 14.94 -6.73 15.42
N ARG A 133 13.86 -6.89 14.67
CA ARG A 133 13.84 -7.26 13.24
C ARG A 133 12.81 -6.42 12.53
N ILE A 134 13.08 -6.11 11.27
CA ILE A 134 12.10 -5.48 10.38
C ILE A 134 11.49 -6.53 9.46
N ALA A 135 10.18 -6.46 9.29
CA ALA A 135 9.43 -7.29 8.36
C ALA A 135 8.49 -6.41 7.54
N MET A 136 8.20 -6.78 6.31
CA MET A 136 7.19 -6.14 5.48
C MET A 136 5.97 -7.04 5.40
N ASP A 137 4.76 -6.51 5.51
CA ASP A 137 3.52 -7.23 5.20
C ASP A 137 3.46 -8.65 5.81
N CYS A 138 3.44 -8.70 7.14
CA CYS A 138 3.41 -9.93 7.94
C CYS A 138 2.17 -9.98 8.84
N ASP A 139 1.79 -11.18 9.27
CA ASP A 139 0.71 -11.44 10.24
C ASP A 139 1.15 -11.20 11.69
N ALA A 140 2.45 -11.04 11.94
CA ALA A 140 2.98 -10.70 13.25
C ALA A 140 2.47 -9.32 13.70
N VAL A 141 1.67 -9.30 14.77
CA VAL A 141 1.22 -8.06 15.40
C VAL A 141 2.41 -7.25 15.89
N SER A 142 2.46 -5.98 15.46
CA SER A 142 3.43 -4.99 15.90
C SER A 142 2.75 -3.67 16.25
N ASP A 143 3.20 -3.07 17.34
CA ASP A 143 2.80 -1.71 17.73
C ASP A 143 3.62 -0.63 17.00
N LYS A 144 4.62 -1.06 16.21
CA LYS A 144 5.61 -0.21 15.55
C LYS A 144 5.59 -0.47 14.05
N GLU A 145 5.11 0.52 13.30
CA GLU A 145 4.86 0.40 11.87
C GLU A 145 5.40 1.63 11.15
N MET A 146 5.91 1.45 9.93
CA MET A 146 6.44 2.52 9.11
C MET A 146 6.00 2.34 7.67
N LEU A 147 5.23 3.30 7.17
CA LEU A 147 4.89 3.44 5.77
C LEU A 147 5.89 4.37 5.10
N VAL A 148 6.55 3.88 4.06
CA VAL A 148 7.43 4.65 3.19
C VAL A 148 6.82 4.66 1.79
N VAL A 149 6.68 5.84 1.19
CA VAL A 149 6.23 5.99 -0.19
C VAL A 149 7.32 6.67 -0.99
N LYS A 150 7.81 6.00 -2.03
CA LYS A 150 8.74 6.57 -3.00
C LYS A 150 8.00 7.31 -4.10
N SER A 151 8.63 8.37 -4.60
CA SER A 151 8.33 9.05 -5.85
C SER A 151 9.49 8.77 -6.81
N GLY A 152 9.23 8.09 -7.92
CA GLY A 152 10.28 7.65 -8.84
C GLY A 152 11.24 6.62 -8.21
N GLU A 153 12.48 6.62 -8.69
CA GLU A 153 13.47 5.61 -8.32
C GLU A 153 14.26 5.96 -7.04
N GLU A 154 14.39 7.24 -6.68
CA GLU A 154 15.34 7.66 -5.63
C GLU A 154 14.74 8.55 -4.53
N GLU A 155 13.54 9.12 -4.70
CA GLU A 155 13.01 10.09 -3.74
C GLU A 155 12.00 9.46 -2.78
N ILE A 156 12.19 9.69 -1.48
CA ILE A 156 11.17 9.42 -0.47
C ILE A 156 10.18 10.58 -0.45
N PHE A 157 8.96 10.31 -0.86
CA PHE A 157 7.89 11.30 -0.91
C PHE A 157 7.18 11.45 0.44
N LEU A 158 6.87 10.32 1.08
CA LEU A 158 6.14 10.29 2.33
C LEU A 158 6.70 9.24 3.26
N LEU A 159 6.74 9.61 4.53
CA LEU A 159 7.12 8.75 5.63
C LEU A 159 6.10 8.96 6.75
N GLU A 160 5.44 7.88 7.14
CA GLU A 160 4.53 7.87 8.28
C GLU A 160 4.92 6.74 9.20
N SER A 161 5.03 7.03 10.49
CA SER A 161 5.36 6.03 11.50
C SER A 161 4.29 6.00 12.58
N LYS A 162 4.09 4.81 13.13
CA LYS A 162 3.23 4.55 14.28
C LYS A 162 4.08 3.86 15.33
N GLY A 163 4.02 4.36 16.56
CA GLY A 163 4.90 3.92 17.64
C GLY A 163 6.32 4.49 17.54
N GLU A 164 7.10 4.31 18.60
CA GLU A 164 8.48 4.80 18.67
C GLU A 164 9.45 3.81 18.02
N ILE A 165 9.93 4.15 16.83
CA ILE A 165 10.92 3.35 16.08
C ILE A 165 12.33 3.81 16.46
N LYS A 166 13.20 2.86 16.84
CA LYS A 166 14.59 3.16 17.17
C LYS A 166 15.32 3.65 15.91
N ILE A 167 16.26 4.59 16.09
CA ILE A 167 17.02 5.17 14.97
C ILE A 167 17.72 4.09 14.13
N ALA A 168 18.22 3.03 14.77
CA ALA A 168 18.86 1.92 14.05
C ALA A 168 17.89 1.20 13.10
N ASP A 169 16.68 0.88 13.55
CA ASP A 169 15.64 0.24 12.74
C ASP A 169 15.15 1.18 11.62
N PHE A 170 14.98 2.48 11.94
CA PHE A 170 14.62 3.50 10.96
C PHE A 170 15.65 3.57 9.82
N LEU A 171 16.94 3.65 10.15
CA LEU A 171 18.01 3.73 9.16
C LEU A 171 18.13 2.43 8.35
N ASP A 172 17.84 1.27 8.95
CA ASP A 172 17.81 0.00 8.21
C ASP A 172 16.65 0.00 7.20
N ILE A 173 15.44 0.40 7.61
CA ILE A 173 14.27 0.52 6.72
C ILE A 173 14.60 1.41 5.51
N ILE A 174 15.15 2.60 5.75
CA ILE A 174 15.48 3.54 4.67
C ILE A 174 16.51 2.97 3.69
N LYS A 175 17.43 2.10 4.13
CA LYS A 175 18.40 1.44 3.25
C LYS A 175 17.79 0.31 2.41
N LYS A 176 16.62 -0.21 2.77
CA LYS A 176 15.93 -1.30 2.04
C LYS A 176 14.96 -0.78 0.98
N VAL A 177 14.64 0.51 1.03
CA VAL A 177 13.69 1.21 0.14
C VAL A 177 14.47 1.93 -0.96
#